data_AF-A0A3L6PL59-F1
#
_entry.id   AF-A0A3L6PL59-F1
#
_cell.length_a   1.000
_cell.length_b   1.000
_cell.length_c   1.000
_cell.angle_alpha   90.00
_cell.angle_beta   90.00
_cell.angle_gamma   90.00
#
_symmetry.space_group_name_H-M   'P 1'
#
loop_
_entity.id
_entity.type
_entity.pdbx_description
1 polymer ?
#
loop_
_entity_poly.entity_id
_entity_poly.type
_entity_poly.pdbx_seq_one_letter_code
_entity_poly.pdbx_strand_id
1 'polypeptide(L)' 'MVDVNNFAASCFGFVEMKPEKGRYGGAPAVVIGGFQMENHVLQFDLERRRLGFARVPFYTSCSNFNFTRAG' A
#
# COMPACT_ATOMS: atom_id res chain seq x y z
N MET A 1 5.09 10.36 6.53
CA MET A 1 6.27 10.62 5.68
C MET A 1 6.98 9.30 5.45
N VAL A 2 7.79 9.19 4.40
CA VAL A 2 8.63 8.01 4.13
C VAL A 2 10.04 8.33 4.59
N ASP A 3 10.57 7.53 5.49
CA ASP A 3 11.95 7.69 5.96
C ASP A 3 12.90 7.09 4.94
N VAL A 4 13.90 7.87 4.52
CA VAL A 4 14.89 7.43 3.55
C VAL A 4 16.08 6.88 4.30
N ASN A 5 16.29 5.57 4.21
CA ASN A 5 17.43 4.90 4.84
C ASN A 5 18.74 5.63 4.49
N ASN A 6 19.59 5.82 5.50
CA ASN A 6 20.87 6.53 5.43
C ASN A 6 20.81 8.07 5.37
N PHE A 7 19.63 8.68 5.53
CA PHE A 7 19.50 10.12 5.67
C PHE A 7 18.67 10.47 6.92
N ALA A 8 19.02 11.56 7.60
CA ALA A 8 18.18 12.15 8.65
C ALA A 8 17.05 13.00 8.02
N ALA A 9 16.38 12.44 7.01
CA ALA A 9 15.36 13.13 6.23
C ALA A 9 14.19 12.19 5.93
N SER A 10 13.00 12.74 6.01
CA SER A 10 11.77 12.06 5.61
C SER A 10 11.16 12.80 4.42
N CYS A 11 10.67 12.04 3.44
CA CYS A 11 10.03 12.59 2.25
C CYS A 11 8.51 12.51 2.34
N PHE A 12 7.83 13.43 1.66
CA PHE A 12 6.39 13.31 1.47
C PHE A 12 6.09 12.19 0.46
N GLY A 13 5.27 11.22 0.86
CA GLY A 13 5.01 9.99 0.09
C GLY A 13 4.03 10.16 -1.08
N PHE A 14 4.02 11.32 -1.73
CA PHE A 14 3.24 11.59 -2.93
C PHE A 14 4.19 11.97 -4.06
N VAL A 15 3.96 11.38 -5.24
CA VAL A 15 4.77 11.62 -6.43
C VAL A 15 3.85 12.10 -7.56
N GLU A 16 4.34 13.05 -8.35
CA GLU A 16 3.59 13.55 -9.51
C GLU A 16 3.55 12.49 -10.61
N MET A 17 2.37 12.28 -11.17
CA MET A 17 2.18 11.37 -12.30
C MET A 17 2.68 12.03 -13.58
N LYS A 18 3.62 11.39 -14.28
CA LYS A 18 4.16 11.97 -15.53
C LYS A 18 3.07 12.10 -16.61
N PRO A 19 3.03 13.24 -17.34
CA PRO A 19 1.96 13.55 -18.28
C PRO A 19 1.80 12.52 -19.42
N GLU A 20 2.90 11.90 -19.86
CA GLU A 20 2.91 10.83 -20.86
C GLU A 20 2.18 9.54 -20.43
N LYS A 21 1.89 9.38 -19.14
CA LYS A 21 1.06 8.30 -18.58
C LYS A 21 -0.32 8.76 -18.11
N GLY A 22 -0.72 10.01 -18.32
CA GLY A 22 -1.95 10.50 -17.70
C GLY A 22 -2.40 11.92 -18.02
N ARG A 23 -2.19 12.44 -19.24
CA ARG A 23 -2.68 13.78 -19.57
C ARG A 23 -4.12 13.88 -20.07
N TYR A 24 -4.78 12.80 -20.48
CA TYR A 24 -6.15 12.87 -21.00
C TYR A 24 -6.96 11.58 -20.75
N GLY A 25 -8.01 11.69 -19.94
CA GLY A 25 -9.24 10.89 -20.03
C GLY A 25 -9.30 9.47 -19.44
N GLY A 26 -8.18 8.84 -19.06
CA GLY A 26 -8.21 7.43 -18.61
C GLY A 26 -7.28 7.02 -17.47
N ALA A 27 -6.44 7.94 -16.96
CA ALA A 27 -5.57 7.64 -15.83
C ALA A 27 -6.31 7.76 -14.49
N PRO A 28 -5.98 6.94 -13.48
CA PRO A 28 -6.55 7.08 -12.15
C PRO A 28 -6.10 8.40 -11.51
N ALA A 29 -6.99 9.02 -10.74
CA ALA A 29 -6.65 10.24 -9.99
C ALA A 29 -5.56 9.98 -8.92
N VAL A 30 -5.55 8.78 -8.34
CA VAL A 30 -4.59 8.36 -7.31
C VAL A 30 -4.24 6.89 -7.53
N VAL A 31 -2.98 6.55 -7.33
CA VAL A 31 -2.50 5.16 -7.23
C VAL A 31 -2.03 4.92 -5.80
N ILE A 32 -2.60 3.92 -5.13
CA ILE A 32 -2.18 3.50 -3.80
C ILE A 32 -0.97 2.57 -3.94
N GLY A 33 0.17 2.98 -3.39
CA GLY A 33 1.44 2.25 -3.48
C GLY A 33 1.66 1.27 -2.32
N GLY A 34 2.77 0.53 -2.39
CA GLY A 34 3.14 -0.48 -1.39
C GLY A 34 3.24 0.09 0.02
N PHE A 35 3.93 1.22 0.19
CA PHE A 35 4.10 1.87 1.51
C PHE A 35 2.75 2.19 2.18
N GLN A 36 1.72 2.57 1.42
CA GLN A 36 0.40 2.85 1.96
C GLN A 36 -0.37 1.57 2.32
N MET A 37 -0.07 0.45 1.65
CA MET A 37 -0.70 -0.86 1.87
C MET A 37 -0.03 -1.70 2.96
N GLU A 38 1.23 -1.42 3.30
CA GLU A 38 1.93 -2.10 4.39
C GLU A 38 1.15 -2.03 5.70
N ASN A 39 1.16 -3.12 6.46
CA ASN A 39 0.42 -3.26 7.73
C ASN A 39 -1.10 -3.00 7.59
N HIS A 40 -1.66 -3.30 6.42
CA HIS A 40 -3.08 -3.45 6.21
C HIS A 40 -3.38 -4.84 5.66
N VAL A 41 -4.39 -5.51 6.22
CA VAL A 41 -4.96 -6.71 5.61
C VAL A 41 -5.89 -6.24 4.51
N LEU A 42 -5.64 -6.68 3.28
CA LEU A 42 -6.44 -6.36 2.10
C LEU A 42 -7.17 -7.61 1.62
N GLN A 43 -8.50 -7.52 1.49
CA GLN A 43 -9.34 -8.58 0.97
C GLN A 43 -9.95 -8.17 -0.37
N PHE A 44 -9.47 -8.78 -1.44
CA PHE A 44 -10.03 -8.60 -2.79
C PHE A 44 -11.14 -9.63 -3.01
N ASP A 45 -12.39 -9.26 -2.70
CA ASP A 45 -13.56 -10.09 -2.94
C ASP A 45 -14.07 -9.86 -4.37
N LEU A 46 -13.58 -10.69 -5.30
CA LEU A 46 -13.90 -10.58 -6.73
C LEU A 46 -15.36 -10.98 -7.03
N GLU A 47 -15.92 -11.94 -6.27
CA GLU A 47 -17.29 -12.40 -6.45
C GLU A 47 -18.30 -11.30 -6.10
N ARG A 48 -18.08 -10.62 -4.98
CA ARG A 48 -18.94 -9.51 -4.53
C ARG A 48 -18.50 -8.15 -5.07
N ARG A 49 -17.40 -8.09 -5.81
CA ARG A 49 -16.79 -6.87 -6.37
C ARG A 49 -16.51 -5.82 -5.29
N ARG A 50 -15.87 -6.24 -4.19
CA ARG A 50 -15.58 -5.38 -3.04
C ARG A 50 -14.12 -5.50 -2.60
N LEU A 51 -13.60 -4.41 -2.06
CA LEU A 51 -12.31 -4.37 -1.38
C LEU A 51 -12.56 -4.17 0.12
N GLY A 52 -12.24 -5.18 0.92
CA GLY A 52 -12.13 -5.06 2.37
C GLY A 52 -10.72 -4.61 2.74
N PHE A 53 -10.60 -3.71 3.73
CA PHE A 53 -9.31 -3.28 4.24
C PHE A 53 -9.39 -3.07 5.76
N ALA A 54 -8.35 -3.50 6.47
CA ALA A 54 -8.23 -3.28 7.91
C ALA A 54 -6.77 -3.02 8.25
N ARG A 55 -6.50 -1.92 8.96
CA ARG A 55 -5.18 -1.66 9.53
C ARG A 55 -4.92 -2.64 10.66
N VAL A 56 -3.76 -3.28 10.68
CA VAL A 56 -3.39 -4.15 11.82
C VAL A 56 -3.16 -3.28 13.08
N PRO A 57 -3.46 -3.80 14.28
CA PRO A 57 -3.21 -3.08 15.52
C PRO A 57 -1.74 -2.67 15.66
N PHE A 58 -1.47 -1.55 16.35
CA PHE A 58 -0.12 -0.97 16.47
C PHE A 58 0.94 -1.92 17.09
N TYR A 59 0.51 -2.94 17.84
CA TYR A 59 1.37 -3.91 18.51
C TYR A 59 1.69 -5.14 17.64
N THR A 60 1.24 -5.19 16.39
CA THR A 60 1.55 -6.28 15.46
C THR A 60 1.77 -5.75 14.04
N SER A 61 2.28 -6.60 13.15
CA SER A 61 2.53 -6.31 11.74
C SER A 61 2.12 -7.50 10.87
N CYS A 62 2.02 -7.29 9.56
CA CYS A 62 1.74 -8.39 8.63
C CYS A 62 2.83 -9.49 8.68
N SER A 63 4.08 -9.14 9.02
CA SER A 63 5.19 -10.08 9.13
C SER A 63 5.10 -11.01 10.36
N ASN A 64 4.23 -10.72 11.32
CA ASN A 64 4.04 -11.55 12.52
C ASN A 64 3.15 -12.77 12.29
N PHE A 65 2.63 -12.95 11.07
CA PHE A 65 1.86 -14.15 10.73
C PHE A 65 2.74 -15.40 10.75
N ASN A 66 2.26 -16.48 11.38
CA ASN A 66 2.97 -17.75 11.40
C ASN A 66 2.77 -18.50 10.08
N PHE A 67 3.78 -18.47 9.21
CA PHE A 67 3.77 -19.13 7.91
C PHE A 67 4.17 -20.62 7.94
N THR A 68 4.39 -21.21 9.12
CA THR A 68 4.82 -22.62 9.22
C THR A 68 3.76 -23.52 8.56
N ARG A 69 4.14 -24.20 7.49
CA ARG A 69 3.26 -25.15 6.80
C ARG A 69 3.20 -26.44 7.62
N ALA A 70 2.00 -26.97 7.83
CA ALA A 70 1.87 -28.36 8.27
C ALA A 70 2.51 -29.24 7.17
N GLY A 71 3.51 -30.02 7.56
CA GLY A 71 4.20 -30.97 6.68
C GLY A 71 3.32 -32.13 6.27
#